data_AF-A0A9P6L6R5-F1
#
_entry.id   AF-A0A9P6L6R5-F1
#
_cell.length_a   1.000
_cell.length_b   1.000
_cell.length_c   1.000
_cell.angle_alpha   90.00
_cell.angle_beta   90.00
_cell.angle_gamma   90.00
#
_symmetry.space_group_name_H-M   'P 1'
#
loop_
_entity.id
_entity.type
_entity.pdbx_description
1 polymer ?
#
loop_
_entity_poly.entity_id
_entity_poly.type
_entity_poly.pdbx_seq_one_letter_code
_entity_poly.pdbx_strand_id
1 'polypeptide(L)'
;MPLTTTFESSKHWDLGRVMRRRPSSGNSSEGDNHFSFKRLVEKARRGRTSPTYGGDRDAPPPPPPKDGPRRSFSPSFYSASRPSHQAKGSTSTEGSHGSRSNMENGYSKSPHHVNFTFSEVHISSNIPMNPMNASRLGINSQKSASPLVSPPFEPFRRPAGPPMKLPTPAERAKARIEAEREKEFETCLAIQEEEERQARIKAEKEEQRRQEEEEEVRRKAKIEQDIRIAQLLKKQREHAQAKVDEQFVQEVEERRKANKEKRLQEHYRSQAWRIEQEVLKEETIHKKEEDKKRGEEVKMQERKRLFNTLKASAEHSGRLELSGWISVQTAGTVTWRRRWFTFDEKTLKFFKAQNDASPVDLIVVSDIRDVRNCGGPSEEEPTFIPNSFVIEEVHGCCWSLFTDTQDAMVCLQSVLVDPNLKAFTGKCDGRVDIHLGRP
;
A
#
# COMPACT_ATOMS: atom_id res chain seq x y z
N MET A 1 -16.28 -58.72 -30.15
CA MET A 1 -17.19 -57.82 -30.88
C MET A 1 -16.68 -56.41 -30.72
N PRO A 2 -15.85 -55.91 -31.66
CA PRO A 2 -15.21 -54.61 -31.58
C PRO A 2 -15.96 -53.57 -32.46
N LEU A 3 -15.95 -52.31 -32.06
CA LEU A 3 -16.15 -51.19 -32.99
C LEU A 3 -15.08 -50.13 -32.76
N THR A 4 -14.11 -50.19 -33.67
CA THR A 4 -13.14 -49.16 -34.00
C THR A 4 -13.84 -48.03 -34.75
N THR A 5 -13.47 -46.79 -34.49
CA THR A 5 -13.80 -45.67 -35.38
C THR A 5 -12.55 -44.83 -35.57
N THR A 6 -11.94 -45.03 -36.73
CA THR A 6 -10.89 -44.23 -37.34
C THR A 6 -11.49 -42.92 -37.85
N PHE A 7 -10.86 -41.78 -37.56
CA PHE A 7 -11.06 -40.57 -38.35
C PHE A 7 -9.70 -40.01 -38.78
N GLU A 8 -9.48 -40.10 -40.07
CA GLU A 8 -8.33 -39.64 -40.84
C GLU A 8 -8.54 -38.19 -41.31
N SER A 9 -7.45 -37.62 -41.84
CA SER A 9 -7.39 -36.45 -42.73
C SER A 9 -7.11 -35.11 -42.02
N SER A 10 -5.84 -34.70 -41.95
CA SER A 10 -5.07 -34.06 -43.03
C SER A 10 -5.55 -32.64 -43.35
N LYS A 11 -4.73 -31.65 -42.99
CA LYS A 11 -4.59 -30.37 -43.70
C LYS A 11 -3.27 -29.72 -43.34
N HIS A 12 -2.31 -30.06 -44.20
CA HIS A 12 -1.05 -29.39 -44.41
C HIS A 12 -1.32 -27.97 -44.95
N TRP A 13 -0.87 -26.94 -44.24
CA TRP A 13 -0.69 -25.60 -44.79
C TRP A 13 0.76 -25.20 -44.56
N ASP A 14 1.56 -25.50 -45.57
CA ASP A 14 2.76 -24.76 -45.89
C ASP A 14 2.33 -23.47 -46.61
N LEU A 15 2.95 -22.34 -46.30
CA LEU A 15 3.14 -21.16 -47.16
C LEU A 15 3.62 -19.95 -46.34
N GLY A 16 4.77 -19.43 -46.74
CA GLY A 16 4.80 -18.01 -47.11
C GLY A 16 5.40 -17.04 -46.11
N ARG A 17 6.71 -17.15 -45.93
CA ARG A 17 7.61 -16.05 -45.62
C ARG A 17 7.36 -14.87 -46.58
N VAL A 18 6.86 -13.72 -46.12
CA VAL A 18 6.87 -12.45 -46.88
C VAL A 18 7.43 -11.32 -46.02
N MET A 19 8.36 -10.61 -46.67
CA MET A 19 9.17 -9.53 -46.15
C MET A 19 8.40 -8.28 -45.71
N ARG A 20 9.00 -7.63 -44.71
CA ARG A 20 9.28 -6.19 -44.60
C ARG A 20 8.69 -5.30 -45.71
N ARG A 21 7.92 -4.28 -45.30
CA ARG A 21 8.14 -2.85 -45.63
C ARG A 21 7.14 -1.99 -44.84
N ARG A 22 7.64 -1.22 -43.87
CA ARG A 22 6.94 -0.04 -43.32
C ARG A 22 7.18 1.13 -44.28
N PRO A 23 6.14 1.84 -44.75
CA PRO A 23 6.34 3.14 -45.34
C PRO A 23 6.48 4.21 -44.25
N SER A 24 7.52 5.01 -44.45
CA SER A 24 7.75 6.33 -43.87
C SER A 24 6.92 7.37 -44.64
N SER A 25 6.82 8.57 -44.07
CA SER A 25 6.22 9.83 -44.57
C SER A 25 4.69 9.95 -44.38
N GLY A 26 4.13 11.10 -44.03
CA GLY A 26 4.70 12.44 -43.98
C GLY A 26 3.82 13.46 -43.26
N ASN A 27 4.42 14.64 -43.13
CA ASN A 27 3.87 15.90 -42.65
C ASN A 27 2.64 16.39 -43.43
N SER A 28 1.67 16.95 -42.70
CA SER A 28 0.95 18.19 -43.02
C SER A 28 0.31 18.67 -41.70
N SER A 29 0.61 19.83 -41.10
CA SER A 29 0.57 21.22 -41.59
C SER A 29 -0.80 21.62 -42.14
N GLU A 30 -1.61 22.20 -41.26
CA GLU A 30 -2.69 23.21 -41.45
C GLU A 30 -3.64 23.01 -40.25
N GLY A 31 -3.74 23.89 -39.26
CA GLY A 31 -3.89 25.33 -39.36
C GLY A 31 -5.38 25.64 -39.41
N ASP A 32 -6.04 25.77 -38.25
CA ASP A 32 -7.01 26.85 -38.13
C ASP A 32 -7.38 27.25 -36.70
N ASN A 33 -7.44 28.57 -36.56
CA ASN A 33 -7.69 29.34 -35.36
C ASN A 33 -9.18 29.35 -35.00
N HIS A 34 -9.51 29.07 -33.74
CA HIS A 34 -10.60 29.80 -33.09
C HIS A 34 -10.28 30.10 -31.62
N PHE A 35 -9.73 31.30 -31.42
CA PHE A 35 -9.98 32.21 -30.29
C PHE A 35 -11.43 32.05 -29.77
N SER A 36 -11.82 32.08 -28.50
CA SER A 36 -11.30 32.82 -27.36
C SER A 36 -12.21 32.55 -26.13
N PHE A 37 -11.86 33.17 -25.00
CA PHE A 37 -12.66 33.33 -23.77
C PHE A 37 -12.81 32.12 -22.83
N LYS A 38 -11.77 31.88 -22.01
CA LYS A 38 -11.86 31.79 -20.54
C LYS A 38 -10.49 31.44 -19.92
N ARG A 39 -9.65 32.45 -19.72
CA ARG A 39 -8.52 32.38 -18.78
C ARG A 39 -8.22 33.77 -18.24
N LEU A 40 -8.89 34.10 -17.13
CA LEU A 40 -8.49 35.18 -16.24
C LEU A 40 -8.67 34.63 -14.82
N VAL A 41 -7.69 34.88 -13.95
CA VAL A 41 -7.44 34.27 -12.63
C VAL A 41 -6.84 32.86 -12.78
N GLU A 42 -5.57 32.57 -12.52
CA GLU A 42 -4.78 32.92 -11.35
C GLU A 42 -3.28 32.78 -11.67
N LYS A 43 -2.58 33.91 -11.71
CA LYS A 43 -1.14 34.02 -12.02
C LYS A 43 -0.43 34.58 -10.80
N ALA A 44 -0.15 33.74 -9.82
CA ALA A 44 0.74 34.10 -8.70
C ALA A 44 1.37 32.86 -8.05
N ARG A 45 2.38 32.29 -8.72
CA ARG A 45 3.55 31.63 -8.07
C ARG A 45 4.57 31.21 -9.13
N ARG A 46 5.36 32.18 -9.57
CA ARG A 46 6.65 31.94 -10.23
C ARG A 46 7.68 31.69 -9.13
N GLY A 47 8.42 30.59 -9.23
CA GLY A 47 9.60 30.37 -8.39
C GLY A 47 10.09 28.94 -8.30
N ARG A 48 10.54 28.35 -9.42
CA ARG A 48 11.76 27.53 -9.54
C ARG A 48 11.80 26.83 -10.90
N THR A 49 12.67 27.34 -11.75
CA THR A 49 13.23 26.65 -12.90
C THR A 49 14.08 25.48 -12.42
N SER A 50 13.73 24.26 -12.80
CA SER A 50 14.64 23.10 -12.77
C SER A 50 15.13 22.84 -14.19
N PRO A 51 16.41 22.52 -14.38
CA PRO A 51 16.99 22.34 -15.70
C PRO A 51 16.56 21.00 -16.28
N THR A 52 16.21 21.03 -17.56
CA THR A 52 16.10 19.88 -18.45
C THR A 52 17.42 19.12 -18.49
N TYR A 53 17.46 17.96 -17.83
CA TYR A 53 18.44 16.90 -18.12
C TYR A 53 17.79 15.90 -19.07
N GLY A 54 18.30 15.84 -20.29
CA GLY A 54 18.09 14.73 -21.20
C GLY A 54 19.06 13.59 -20.89
N GLY A 55 18.64 12.37 -21.24
CA GLY A 55 19.51 11.20 -21.35
C GLY A 55 19.71 10.41 -20.05
N ASP A 56 18.88 9.39 -19.83
CA ASP A 56 19.32 8.00 -19.61
C ASP A 56 18.12 7.15 -19.17
N ARG A 57 17.71 6.21 -20.04
CA ARG A 57 16.63 5.26 -19.77
C ARG A 57 17.09 3.95 -19.12
N ASP A 58 18.35 3.90 -18.67
CA ASP A 58 18.97 2.72 -18.03
C ASP A 58 19.56 3.03 -16.63
N ALA A 59 19.07 4.07 -15.94
CA ALA A 59 19.42 4.23 -14.53
C ALA A 59 18.66 3.18 -13.69
N PRO A 60 19.35 2.32 -12.91
CA PRO A 60 18.68 1.38 -12.02
C PRO A 60 17.79 2.15 -11.02
N PRO A 61 16.68 1.55 -10.57
CA PRO A 61 15.81 2.19 -9.59
C PRO A 61 16.63 2.58 -8.35
N PRO A 62 16.35 3.75 -7.74
CA PRO A 62 17.08 4.19 -6.58
C PRO A 62 17.01 3.12 -5.48
N PRO A 63 18.12 2.85 -4.76
CA PRO A 63 18.11 1.90 -3.67
C PRO A 63 17.06 2.31 -2.62
N PRO A 64 16.37 1.35 -1.99
CA PRO A 64 15.37 1.64 -0.97
C PRO A 64 16.00 2.49 0.15
N PRO A 65 15.23 3.39 0.78
CA PRO A 65 15.73 4.26 1.83
C PRO A 65 16.41 3.42 2.91
N LYS A 66 17.70 3.68 3.10
CA LYS A 66 18.54 3.01 4.09
C LYS A 66 17.96 3.34 5.47
N ASP A 67 17.28 2.37 6.07
CA ASP A 67 16.80 2.46 7.45
C ASP A 67 17.99 2.80 8.35
N GLY A 68 18.09 4.07 8.73
CA GLY A 68 19.09 4.52 9.68
C GLY A 68 18.93 3.77 11.00
N PRO A 69 20.02 3.53 11.74
CA PRO A 69 19.97 2.79 12.99
C PRO A 69 18.98 3.48 13.93
N ARG A 70 17.89 2.77 14.24
CA ARG A 70 16.92 3.16 15.26
C ARG A 70 17.69 3.41 16.55
N ARG A 71 17.82 4.68 16.93
CA ARG A 71 18.22 5.06 18.28
C ARG A 71 17.18 4.49 19.23
N SER A 72 17.55 3.43 19.94
CA SER A 72 16.81 2.91 21.09
C SER A 72 16.78 4.01 22.16
N PHE A 73 15.67 4.74 22.20
CA PHE A 73 15.34 5.63 23.30
C PHE A 73 14.86 4.74 24.45
N SER A 74 15.76 4.43 25.38
CA SER A 74 15.43 3.78 26.64
C SER A 74 14.71 4.81 27.54
N PRO A 75 13.43 4.63 27.90
CA PRO A 75 12.81 5.49 28.90
C PRO A 75 13.24 5.00 30.28
N SER A 76 14.07 5.82 30.91
CA SER A 76 14.44 5.71 32.32
C SER A 76 13.19 5.77 33.22
N PHE A 77 13.07 4.73 34.05
CA PHE A 77 12.53 4.69 35.40
C PHE A 77 11.67 5.88 35.88
N TYR A 78 10.36 5.64 36.00
CA TYR A 78 9.60 6.13 37.15
C TYR A 78 9.08 4.93 37.94
N SER A 79 9.69 4.76 39.12
CA SER A 79 9.25 3.91 40.21
C SER A 79 7.94 4.46 40.76
N ALA A 80 6.87 3.66 40.68
CA ALA A 80 5.66 3.86 41.45
C ALA A 80 5.32 2.55 42.15
N SER A 81 5.52 2.57 43.46
CA SER A 81 5.26 1.54 44.45
C SER A 81 3.86 0.94 44.31
N ARG A 82 3.77 -0.39 44.34
CA ARG A 82 2.54 -1.09 44.74
C ARG A 82 2.85 -2.27 45.67
N PRO A 83 1.94 -2.58 46.61
CA PRO A 83 2.29 -3.33 47.81
C PRO A 83 2.19 -4.84 47.61
N SER A 84 3.10 -5.49 48.33
CA SER A 84 3.11 -6.87 48.80
C SER A 84 1.71 -7.48 49.04
N HIS A 85 1.40 -8.55 48.33
CA HIS A 85 0.62 -9.66 48.87
C HIS A 85 1.42 -10.96 48.75
N GLN A 86 1.72 -11.53 49.91
CA GLN A 86 2.24 -12.87 50.10
C GLN A 86 1.19 -13.90 49.66
N ALA A 87 1.61 -14.87 48.85
CA ALA A 87 1.00 -16.19 48.88
C ALA A 87 2.07 -17.23 48.54
N LYS A 88 2.31 -18.09 49.53
CA LYS A 88 3.17 -19.26 49.51
C LYS A 88 2.55 -20.32 48.61
N GLY A 89 3.37 -21.08 47.89
CA GLY A 89 2.91 -22.21 47.09
C GLY A 89 4.05 -22.92 46.38
N SER A 90 4.84 -23.64 47.15
CA SER A 90 5.72 -24.72 46.68
C SER A 90 4.94 -25.80 45.93
N THR A 91 5.45 -26.30 44.81
CA THR A 91 5.82 -27.72 44.64
C THR A 91 6.49 -27.94 43.30
N SER A 92 7.67 -28.53 43.38
CA SER A 92 8.42 -29.24 42.36
C SER A 92 7.65 -30.46 41.84
N THR A 93 7.71 -30.71 40.53
CA THR A 93 7.86 -32.07 40.01
C THR A 93 8.51 -32.05 38.63
N GLU A 94 9.65 -32.71 38.57
CA GLU A 94 10.34 -33.13 37.35
C GLU A 94 9.56 -34.26 36.64
N GLY A 95 9.84 -34.40 35.35
CA GLY A 95 9.82 -35.71 34.69
C GLY A 95 8.66 -35.97 33.74
N SER A 96 8.95 -35.98 32.44
CA SER A 96 8.95 -37.22 31.63
C SER A 96 8.57 -36.94 30.18
N HIS A 97 9.45 -37.42 29.30
CA HIS A 97 9.20 -37.67 27.89
C HIS A 97 7.98 -38.58 27.70
N GLY A 98 7.29 -38.41 26.56
CA GLY A 98 6.27 -39.36 26.13
C GLY A 98 5.41 -38.83 24.99
N SER A 99 5.85 -39.11 23.76
CA SER A 99 5.07 -39.05 22.53
C SER A 99 3.64 -39.58 22.67
N ARG A 100 2.65 -38.88 22.10
CA ARG A 100 1.63 -39.47 21.22
C ARG A 100 0.60 -38.45 20.72
N SER A 101 0.55 -38.37 19.39
CA SER A 101 -0.64 -38.46 18.54
C SER A 101 -1.93 -37.71 18.91
N ASN A 102 -2.38 -36.97 17.91
CA ASN A 102 -3.73 -37.02 17.31
C ASN A 102 -4.75 -35.95 17.72
N MET A 103 -5.51 -35.59 16.68
CA MET A 103 -6.79 -34.90 16.66
C MET A 103 -6.70 -33.38 16.90
N GLU A 104 -6.92 -32.61 15.84
CA GLU A 104 -8.26 -32.09 15.52
C GLU A 104 -8.64 -31.02 16.55
N ASN A 105 -8.41 -29.75 16.22
CA ASN A 105 -9.29 -28.68 16.65
C ASN A 105 -8.98 -27.36 15.94
N GLY A 106 -9.99 -26.91 15.19
CA GLY A 106 -10.53 -25.56 15.31
C GLY A 106 -9.54 -24.40 15.33
N TYR A 107 -9.08 -23.97 14.15
CA TYR A 107 -8.73 -22.57 13.97
C TYR A 107 -10.02 -21.73 13.89
N SER A 108 -10.60 -21.49 15.06
CA SER A 108 -11.43 -20.32 15.30
C SER A 108 -10.53 -19.09 15.21
N LYS A 109 -10.43 -18.51 14.01
CA LYS A 109 -9.88 -17.16 13.87
C LYS A 109 -10.89 -16.19 14.44
N SER A 110 -10.59 -15.81 15.68
CA SER A 110 -11.03 -14.63 16.40
C SER A 110 -11.51 -13.50 15.47
N PRO A 111 -12.73 -12.99 15.65
CA PRO A 111 -13.17 -11.81 14.94
C PRO A 111 -12.33 -10.64 15.44
N HIS A 112 -11.64 -9.97 14.51
CA HIS A 112 -11.03 -8.68 14.76
C HIS A 112 -12.06 -7.78 15.45
N HIS A 113 -11.73 -7.33 16.66
CA HIS A 113 -12.32 -6.16 17.28
C HIS A 113 -12.25 -5.03 16.25
N VAL A 114 -13.37 -4.79 15.57
CA VAL A 114 -13.67 -3.50 14.97
C VAL A 114 -13.73 -2.55 16.15
N ASN A 115 -12.67 -1.76 16.32
CA ASN A 115 -12.74 -0.51 17.06
C ASN A 115 -13.81 0.34 16.38
N PHE A 116 -15.04 0.19 16.86
CA PHE A 116 -16.13 1.12 16.64
C PHE A 116 -15.72 2.39 17.36
N THR A 117 -14.87 3.18 16.69
CA THR A 117 -14.67 4.56 17.05
C THR A 117 -16.04 5.20 16.89
N PHE A 118 -16.68 5.46 18.02
CA PHE A 118 -17.82 6.34 18.10
C PHE A 118 -17.28 7.70 17.64
N SER A 119 -17.38 7.96 16.35
CA SER A 119 -17.23 9.29 15.79
C SER A 119 -18.24 10.13 16.53
N GLU A 120 -17.73 10.91 17.48
CA GLU A 120 -18.43 12.01 18.10
C GLU A 120 -18.89 12.89 16.95
N VAL A 121 -20.16 12.71 16.56
CA VAL A 121 -20.84 13.63 15.66
C VAL A 121 -20.94 14.90 16.45
N HIS A 122 -19.93 15.77 16.27
CA HIS A 122 -20.09 17.18 16.53
C HIS A 122 -21.30 17.62 15.72
N ILE A 123 -22.45 17.69 16.39
CA ILE A 123 -23.56 18.53 15.97
C ILE A 123 -23.02 19.95 16.12
N SER A 124 -22.26 20.38 15.11
CA SER A 124 -22.04 21.78 14.84
C SER A 124 -23.41 22.35 14.55
N SER A 125 -24.07 22.79 15.61
CA SER A 125 -25.14 23.76 15.54
C SER A 125 -24.55 25.00 14.89
N ASN A 126 -24.58 25.02 13.56
CA ASN A 126 -24.54 26.25 12.78
C ASN A 126 -25.82 27.01 13.13
N ILE A 127 -25.82 27.62 14.31
CA ILE A 127 -26.59 28.81 14.58
C ILE A 127 -26.04 29.84 13.59
N PRO A 128 -26.83 30.37 12.65
CA PRO A 128 -26.41 31.57 11.96
C PRO A 128 -26.32 32.67 13.02
N MET A 129 -25.10 32.90 13.51
CA MET A 129 -24.70 34.14 14.14
C MET A 129 -25.09 35.22 13.14
N ASN A 130 -26.15 35.94 13.47
CA ASN A 130 -26.60 37.13 12.79
C ASN A 130 -25.55 38.21 13.08
N PRO A 131 -24.67 38.60 12.15
CA PRO A 131 -23.86 39.78 12.34
C PRO A 131 -24.70 40.98 11.86
N MET A 132 -24.61 42.09 12.58
CA MET A 132 -25.23 43.40 12.26
C MET A 132 -26.59 43.66 12.90
N ASN A 133 -26.56 44.22 14.10
CA ASN A 133 -26.84 45.65 14.27
C ASN A 133 -26.57 46.08 15.72
N ALA A 134 -25.28 46.16 16.06
CA ALA A 134 -24.81 46.96 17.19
C ALA A 134 -24.36 48.33 16.67
N SER A 135 -25.32 49.11 16.20
CA SER A 135 -25.22 50.58 16.10
C SER A 135 -26.04 51.09 17.28
N ARG A 136 -25.51 51.35 18.49
CA ARG A 136 -24.40 52.25 18.83
C ARG A 136 -24.41 53.56 18.04
N LEU A 137 -25.60 54.16 17.96
CA LEU A 137 -25.76 55.62 18.01
C LEU A 137 -26.20 55.90 19.46
N GLY A 138 -25.44 56.58 20.32
CA GLY A 138 -24.64 57.75 20.01
C GLY A 138 -25.52 58.98 19.82
N ILE A 139 -26.62 59.12 20.58
CA ILE A 139 -27.36 60.37 20.65
C ILE A 139 -26.87 61.14 21.88
N ASN A 140 -25.94 62.06 21.59
CA ASN A 140 -25.61 63.27 22.33
C ASN A 140 -26.83 63.82 23.09
N SER A 141 -26.77 64.12 24.39
CA SER A 141 -26.09 65.29 24.96
C SER A 141 -26.29 66.59 24.17
N GLN A 142 -27.49 67.16 24.22
CA GLN A 142 -27.74 68.61 24.27
C GLN A 142 -28.99 68.81 25.15
N LYS A 143 -28.93 69.28 26.39
CA LYS A 143 -28.68 70.67 26.81
C LYS A 143 -29.34 71.70 25.89
N SER A 144 -30.63 71.91 26.10
CA SER A 144 -31.32 73.21 26.08
C SER A 144 -32.57 73.01 26.95
N ALA A 145 -32.74 73.52 28.17
CA ALA A 145 -32.45 74.86 28.68
C ALA A 145 -32.99 75.93 27.74
N SER A 146 -34.33 76.00 27.66
CA SER A 146 -35.06 77.19 27.27
C SER A 146 -36.26 77.37 28.21
N PRO A 147 -36.63 78.62 28.50
CA PRO A 147 -36.91 79.06 29.86
C PRO A 147 -38.40 79.16 30.17
N LEU A 148 -38.71 79.17 31.47
CA LEU A 148 -39.89 79.80 32.03
C LEU A 148 -40.10 81.17 31.34
N VAL A 149 -41.14 81.29 30.53
CA VAL A 149 -41.74 82.58 30.17
C VAL A 149 -43.10 82.61 30.84
N SER A 150 -43.08 83.00 32.10
CA SER A 150 -44.24 83.51 32.81
C SER A 150 -44.71 84.76 32.06
N PRO A 151 -45.96 84.84 31.58
CA PRO A 151 -46.49 86.11 31.12
C PRO A 151 -46.56 87.09 32.31
N PRO A 152 -46.22 88.37 32.07
CA PRO A 152 -46.10 89.39 33.10
C PRO A 152 -47.46 89.70 33.74
N PHE A 153 -47.44 89.75 35.06
CA PHE A 153 -48.50 90.25 35.92
C PHE A 153 -48.74 91.73 35.60
N GLU A 154 -49.72 92.04 34.75
CA GLU A 154 -50.21 93.40 34.56
C GLU A 154 -51.17 93.76 35.70
N PRO A 155 -50.83 94.74 36.57
CA PRO A 155 -51.78 95.32 37.49
C PRO A 155 -52.72 96.24 36.71
N PHE A 156 -53.74 95.67 36.06
CA PHE A 156 -54.82 96.47 35.49
C PHE A 156 -55.58 97.18 36.63
N ARG A 157 -55.22 98.45 36.79
CA ARG A 157 -55.93 99.48 37.56
C ARG A 157 -57.41 99.39 37.19
N ARG A 158 -58.25 99.03 38.16
CA ARG A 158 -59.70 99.15 38.04
C ARG A 158 -60.03 100.64 37.93
N PRO A 159 -60.66 101.11 36.83
CA PRO A 159 -61.24 102.44 36.80
C PRO A 159 -62.41 102.50 37.79
N ALA A 160 -62.46 103.57 38.57
CA ALA A 160 -63.51 103.86 39.53
C ALA A 160 -64.86 104.02 38.79
N GLY A 161 -65.64 102.93 38.77
CA GLY A 161 -67.02 102.93 38.31
C GLY A 161 -67.95 103.61 39.32
N PRO A 162 -69.08 104.16 38.85
CA PRO A 162 -69.99 105.01 39.63
C PRO A 162 -70.60 104.28 40.84
N PRO A 163 -70.99 105.00 41.91
CA PRO A 163 -71.56 104.40 43.11
C PRO A 163 -72.85 103.62 42.79
N MET A 164 -72.74 102.29 42.72
CA MET A 164 -73.89 101.40 42.60
C MET A 164 -74.73 101.51 43.87
N LYS A 165 -75.95 102.01 43.70
CA LYS A 165 -76.97 102.12 44.74
C LYS A 165 -77.16 100.74 45.36
N LEU A 166 -76.80 100.60 46.64
CA LEU A 166 -76.92 99.34 47.37
C LEU A 166 -78.40 98.94 47.41
N PRO A 167 -78.80 97.79 46.82
CA PRO A 167 -80.15 97.30 46.93
C PRO A 167 -80.46 97.00 48.39
N THR A 168 -81.70 97.28 48.77
CA THR A 168 -82.19 97.12 50.14
C THR A 168 -82.08 95.65 50.58
N PRO A 169 -81.88 95.35 51.88
CA PRO A 169 -81.65 93.98 52.36
C PRO A 169 -82.73 92.97 51.93
N ALA A 170 -83.98 93.41 51.74
CA ALA A 170 -85.09 92.59 51.30
C ALA A 170 -85.00 92.17 49.82
N GLU A 171 -84.44 93.02 48.95
CA GLU A 171 -84.26 92.74 47.52
C GLU A 171 -83.09 91.77 47.28
N ARG A 172 -82.02 91.85 48.10
CA ARG A 172 -80.92 90.85 48.05
C ARG A 172 -81.36 89.46 48.48
N ALA A 173 -82.29 89.34 49.42
CA ALA A 173 -82.80 88.05 49.85
C ALA A 173 -83.60 87.37 48.73
N LYS A 174 -84.44 88.12 48.01
CA LYS A 174 -85.19 87.61 46.86
C LYS A 174 -84.27 87.27 45.68
N ALA A 175 -83.30 88.13 45.37
CA ALA A 175 -82.32 87.87 44.31
C ALA A 175 -81.42 86.66 44.59
N ARG A 176 -81.15 86.31 45.87
CA ARG A 176 -80.41 85.08 46.22
C ARG A 176 -81.22 83.81 45.94
N ILE A 177 -82.50 83.81 46.30
CA ILE A 177 -83.39 82.66 46.10
C ILE A 177 -83.62 82.43 44.60
N GLU A 178 -83.79 83.49 43.82
CA GLU A 178 -83.98 83.39 42.36
C GLU A 178 -82.69 82.96 41.65
N ALA A 179 -81.54 83.50 42.05
CA ALA A 179 -80.24 83.07 41.52
C ALA A 179 -79.87 81.62 41.92
N GLU A 180 -80.33 81.12 43.08
CA GLU A 180 -80.16 79.72 43.46
C GLU A 180 -81.01 78.79 42.59
N ARG A 181 -82.28 79.16 42.32
CA ARG A 181 -83.13 78.37 41.42
C ARG A 181 -82.63 78.35 39.98
N GLU A 182 -82.11 79.47 39.49
CA GLU A 182 -81.53 79.56 38.15
C GLU A 182 -80.28 78.69 38.04
N LYS A 183 -79.40 78.72 39.05
CA LYS A 183 -78.23 77.85 39.12
C LYS A 183 -78.61 76.37 39.20
N GLU A 184 -79.63 76.01 39.98
CA GLU A 184 -80.08 74.62 40.08
C GLU A 184 -80.57 74.10 38.71
N PHE A 185 -81.34 74.92 37.98
CA PHE A 185 -81.82 74.57 36.64
C PHE A 185 -80.66 74.44 35.64
N GLU A 186 -79.71 75.38 35.65
CA GLU A 186 -78.49 75.31 34.83
C GLU A 186 -77.64 74.08 35.18
N THR A 187 -77.52 73.70 36.45
CA THR A 187 -76.77 72.50 36.86
C THR A 187 -77.47 71.22 36.42
N CYS A 188 -78.79 71.14 36.51
CA CYS A 188 -79.55 69.99 36.02
C CYS A 188 -79.41 69.82 34.50
N LEU A 189 -79.45 70.92 33.74
CA LEU A 189 -79.23 70.88 32.29
C LEU A 189 -77.77 70.51 31.94
N ALA A 190 -76.79 71.05 32.67
CA ALA A 190 -75.39 70.70 32.47
C ALA A 190 -75.10 69.23 32.78
N ILE A 191 -75.77 68.63 33.78
CA ILE A 191 -75.67 67.21 34.08
C ILE A 191 -76.25 66.37 32.94
N GLN A 192 -77.41 66.72 32.40
CA GLN A 192 -78.01 65.99 31.26
C GLN A 192 -77.15 66.10 29.98
N GLU A 193 -76.63 67.28 29.68
CA GLU A 193 -75.78 67.48 28.49
C GLU A 193 -74.44 66.72 28.60
N GLU A 194 -73.83 66.70 29.79
CA GLU A 194 -72.60 65.94 30.03
C GLU A 194 -72.86 64.43 30.04
N GLU A 195 -74.01 63.97 30.53
CA GLU A 195 -74.43 62.55 30.43
C GLU A 195 -74.64 62.13 28.97
N GLU A 196 -75.30 62.95 28.14
CA GLU A 196 -75.45 62.68 26.71
C GLU A 196 -74.10 62.68 25.98
N ARG A 197 -73.21 63.61 26.33
CA ARG A 197 -71.86 63.66 25.77
C ARG A 197 -71.06 62.42 26.15
N GLN A 198 -71.13 61.99 27.42
CA GLN A 198 -70.48 60.76 27.88
C GLN A 198 -71.10 59.52 27.23
N ALA A 199 -72.41 59.49 27.00
CA ALA A 199 -73.08 58.41 26.29
C ALA A 199 -72.61 58.32 24.83
N ARG A 200 -72.45 59.46 24.13
CA ARG A 200 -71.91 59.48 22.76
C ARG A 200 -70.46 59.00 22.70
N ILE A 201 -69.62 59.48 23.63
CA ILE A 201 -68.21 59.04 23.73
C ILE A 201 -68.13 57.54 24.04
N LYS A 202 -69.02 57.03 24.90
CA LYS A 202 -69.06 55.61 25.25
C LYS A 202 -69.53 54.75 24.07
N ALA A 203 -70.54 55.19 23.33
CA ALA A 203 -71.03 54.51 22.14
C ALA A 203 -69.97 54.49 21.01
N GLU A 204 -69.28 55.61 20.77
CA GLU A 204 -68.20 55.69 19.78
C GLU A 204 -67.01 54.78 20.16
N LYS A 205 -66.62 54.76 21.44
CA LYS A 205 -65.58 53.84 21.93
C LYS A 205 -65.97 52.37 21.83
N GLU A 206 -67.24 52.05 22.07
CA GLU A 206 -67.73 50.67 21.94
C GLU A 206 -67.78 50.20 20.48
N GLU A 207 -68.18 51.08 19.57
CA GLU A 207 -68.17 50.78 18.13
C GLU A 207 -66.73 50.65 17.59
N GLN A 208 -65.81 51.51 18.04
CA GLN A 208 -64.37 51.36 17.75
C GLN A 208 -63.83 50.02 18.25
N ARG A 209 -64.16 49.62 19.49
CA ARG A 209 -63.76 48.32 20.04
C ARG A 209 -64.31 47.16 19.21
N ARG A 210 -65.57 47.24 18.75
CA ARG A 210 -66.18 46.22 17.87
C ARG A 210 -65.44 46.12 16.53
N GLN A 211 -65.08 47.25 15.92
CA GLN A 211 -64.32 47.26 14.66
C GLN A 211 -62.92 46.67 14.84
N GLU A 212 -62.23 47.00 15.95
CA GLU A 212 -60.92 46.42 16.28
C GLU A 212 -61.00 44.89 16.46
N GLU A 213 -62.03 44.39 17.15
CA GLU A 213 -62.25 42.95 17.33
C GLU A 213 -62.50 42.24 15.98
N GLU A 214 -63.32 42.81 15.09
CA GLU A 214 -63.56 42.25 13.76
C GLU A 214 -62.29 42.27 12.87
N GLU A 215 -61.51 43.34 12.93
CA GLU A 215 -60.21 43.41 12.24
C GLU A 215 -59.21 42.40 12.81
N GLU A 216 -59.15 42.22 14.13
CA GLU A 216 -58.30 41.21 14.77
C GLU A 216 -58.67 39.80 14.33
N VAL A 217 -59.97 39.48 14.26
CA VAL A 217 -60.45 38.18 13.78
C VAL A 217 -60.04 37.96 12.32
N ARG A 218 -60.17 38.97 11.46
CA ARG A 218 -59.72 38.89 10.05
C ARG A 218 -58.21 38.71 9.94
N ARG A 219 -57.42 39.43 10.73
CA ARG A 219 -55.96 39.31 10.75
C ARG A 219 -55.54 37.92 11.23
N LYS A 220 -56.15 37.42 12.31
CA LYS A 220 -55.88 36.06 12.84
C LYS A 220 -56.22 34.99 11.80
N ALA A 221 -57.37 35.09 11.12
CA ALA A 221 -57.76 34.15 10.07
C ALA A 221 -56.77 34.15 8.89
N LYS A 222 -56.29 35.33 8.46
CA LYS A 222 -55.28 35.43 7.40
C LYS A 222 -53.95 34.81 7.80
N ILE A 223 -53.47 35.10 9.01
CA ILE A 223 -52.22 34.52 9.54
C ILE A 223 -52.34 33.00 9.64
N GLU A 224 -53.50 32.47 10.06
CA GLU A 224 -53.71 31.02 10.14
C GLU A 224 -53.69 30.36 8.75
N GLN A 225 -54.30 30.98 7.73
CA GLN A 225 -54.22 30.51 6.35
C GLN A 225 -52.78 30.53 5.83
N ASP A 226 -52.04 31.61 6.07
CA ASP A 226 -50.63 31.73 5.68
C ASP A 226 -49.77 30.66 6.37
N ILE A 227 -50.02 30.37 7.66
CA ILE A 227 -49.35 29.28 8.39
C ILE A 227 -49.66 27.92 7.75
N ARG A 228 -50.92 27.65 7.39
CA ARG A 228 -51.30 26.38 6.75
C ARG A 228 -50.62 26.21 5.38
N ILE A 229 -50.58 27.26 4.57
CA ILE A 229 -49.89 27.25 3.27
C ILE A 229 -48.39 27.03 3.46
N ALA A 230 -47.76 27.73 4.41
CA ALA A 230 -46.35 27.58 4.72
C ALA A 230 -46.00 26.15 5.19
N GLN A 231 -46.87 25.52 6.00
CA GLN A 231 -46.70 24.14 6.43
C GLN A 231 -46.79 23.14 5.26
N LEU A 232 -47.73 23.33 4.33
CA LEU A 232 -47.85 22.47 3.15
C LEU A 232 -46.63 22.61 2.23
N LEU A 233 -46.17 23.83 1.98
CA LEU A 233 -44.96 24.09 1.19
C LEU A 233 -43.72 23.48 1.85
N LYS A 234 -43.59 23.60 3.18
CA LYS A 234 -42.49 22.97 3.93
C LYS A 234 -42.49 21.45 3.75
N LYS A 235 -43.65 20.80 3.87
CA LYS A 235 -43.78 19.34 3.67
C LYS A 235 -43.42 18.91 2.24
N GLN A 236 -43.85 19.66 1.24
CA GLN A 236 -43.49 19.37 -0.16
C GLN A 236 -41.99 19.52 -0.40
N ARG A 237 -41.37 20.57 0.14
CA ARG A 237 -39.92 20.80 0.02
C ARG A 237 -39.12 19.71 0.72
N GLU A 238 -39.53 19.32 1.93
CA GLU A 238 -38.90 18.24 2.69
C GLU A 238 -38.97 16.90 1.97
N HIS A 239 -40.13 16.56 1.39
CA HIS A 239 -40.27 15.33 0.61
C HIS A 239 -39.46 15.34 -0.69
N ALA A 240 -39.38 16.49 -1.38
CA ALA A 240 -38.52 16.63 -2.55
C ALA A 240 -37.03 16.50 -2.18
N GLN A 241 -36.63 17.09 -1.06
CA GLN A 241 -35.26 17.01 -0.56
C GLN A 241 -34.90 15.58 -0.12
N ALA A 242 -35.81 14.89 0.57
CA ALA A 242 -35.62 13.50 0.97
C ALA A 242 -35.39 12.56 -0.23
N LYS A 243 -36.08 12.79 -1.36
CA LYS A 243 -35.86 12.01 -2.59
C LYS A 243 -34.50 12.26 -3.24
N VAL A 244 -34.03 13.52 -3.23
CA VAL A 244 -32.70 13.87 -3.74
C VAL A 244 -31.63 13.25 -2.85
N ASP A 245 -31.81 13.32 -1.54
CA ASP A 245 -30.88 12.72 -0.57
C ASP A 245 -30.84 11.19 -0.70
N GLU A 246 -31.99 10.54 -0.94
CA GLU A 246 -32.08 9.10 -1.19
C GLU A 246 -31.32 8.70 -2.47
N GLN A 247 -31.50 9.44 -3.58
CA GLN A 247 -30.77 9.20 -4.82
C GLN A 247 -29.27 9.39 -4.64
N PHE A 248 -28.86 10.41 -3.87
CA PHE A 248 -27.45 10.64 -3.58
C PHE A 248 -26.84 9.51 -2.76
N VAL A 249 -27.56 8.99 -1.76
CA VAL A 249 -27.11 7.81 -0.98
C VAL A 249 -26.95 6.59 -1.88
N GLN A 250 -27.91 6.33 -2.78
CA GLN A 250 -27.82 5.23 -3.74
C GLN A 250 -26.61 5.37 -4.67
N GLU A 251 -26.38 6.57 -5.24
CA GLU A 251 -25.23 6.84 -6.12
C GLU A 251 -23.90 6.64 -5.38
N VAL A 252 -23.79 7.10 -4.12
CA VAL A 252 -22.59 6.92 -3.30
C VAL A 252 -22.35 5.44 -2.99
N GLU A 253 -23.40 4.67 -2.70
CA GLU A 253 -23.28 3.23 -2.48
C GLU A 253 -22.85 2.47 -3.75
N GLU A 254 -23.43 2.78 -4.90
CA GLU A 254 -23.04 2.20 -6.19
C GLU A 254 -21.60 2.54 -6.53
N ARG A 255 -21.19 3.79 -6.34
CA ARG A 255 -19.80 4.23 -6.53
C ARG A 255 -18.86 3.49 -5.58
N ARG A 256 -19.28 3.23 -4.33
CA ARG A 256 -18.49 2.46 -3.35
C ARG A 256 -18.37 0.99 -3.76
N LYS A 257 -19.44 0.37 -4.26
CA LYS A 257 -19.44 -1.00 -4.79
C LYS A 257 -18.52 -1.12 -6.01
N ALA A 258 -18.65 -0.22 -6.98
CA ALA A 258 -17.80 -0.19 -8.18
C ALA A 258 -16.32 0.01 -7.84
N ASN A 259 -15.99 0.87 -6.88
CA ASN A 259 -14.60 1.07 -6.45
C ASN A 259 -14.04 -0.17 -5.72
N LYS A 260 -14.86 -0.82 -4.87
CA LYS A 260 -14.47 -2.08 -4.21
C LYS A 260 -14.22 -3.19 -5.23
N GLU A 261 -15.05 -3.30 -6.26
CA GLU A 261 -14.89 -4.26 -7.35
C GLU A 261 -13.62 -3.99 -8.16
N LYS A 262 -13.35 -2.73 -8.55
CA LYS A 262 -12.11 -2.36 -9.25
C LYS A 262 -10.85 -2.75 -8.47
N ARG A 263 -10.82 -2.47 -7.17
CA ARG A 263 -9.70 -2.87 -6.30
C ARG A 263 -9.53 -4.39 -6.24
N LEU A 264 -10.63 -5.13 -6.24
CA LEU A 264 -10.60 -6.59 -6.24
C LEU A 264 -10.07 -7.14 -7.58
N GLN A 265 -10.51 -6.56 -8.71
CA GLN A 265 -10.00 -6.91 -10.03
C GLN A 265 -8.51 -6.59 -10.18
N GLU A 266 -8.06 -5.43 -9.70
CA GLU A 266 -6.63 -5.07 -9.68
C GLU A 266 -5.81 -6.03 -8.82
N HIS A 267 -6.36 -6.45 -7.68
CA HIS A 267 -5.73 -7.45 -6.82
C HIS A 267 -5.60 -8.81 -7.52
N TYR A 268 -6.66 -9.28 -8.19
CA TYR A 268 -6.61 -10.52 -8.98
C TYR A 268 -5.60 -10.43 -10.14
N ARG A 269 -5.57 -9.30 -10.87
CA ARG A 269 -4.57 -9.07 -11.93
C ARG A 269 -3.16 -9.09 -11.38
N SER A 270 -2.93 -8.46 -10.23
CA SER A 270 -1.62 -8.43 -9.59
C SER A 270 -1.18 -9.82 -9.10
N GLN A 271 -2.10 -10.63 -8.58
CA GLN A 271 -1.81 -12.01 -8.19
C GLN A 271 -1.54 -12.90 -9.41
N ALA A 272 -2.35 -12.80 -10.46
CA ALA A 272 -2.14 -13.53 -11.71
C ALA A 272 -0.76 -13.23 -12.31
N TRP A 273 -0.36 -11.96 -12.32
CA TRP A 273 0.96 -11.54 -12.79
C TRP A 273 2.10 -12.14 -11.96
N ARG A 274 1.96 -12.24 -10.63
CA ARG A 274 2.99 -12.86 -9.77
C ARG A 274 3.13 -14.35 -10.05
N ILE A 275 2.00 -15.05 -10.21
CA ILE A 275 1.98 -16.48 -10.55
C ILE A 275 2.63 -16.70 -11.92
N GLU A 276 2.28 -15.89 -12.92
CA GLU A 276 2.87 -15.97 -14.26
C GLU A 276 4.39 -15.75 -14.25
N GLN A 277 4.88 -14.78 -13.47
CA GLN A 277 6.32 -14.55 -13.30
C GLN A 277 7.04 -15.70 -12.60
N GLU A 278 6.37 -16.38 -11.67
CA GLU A 278 6.92 -17.55 -10.97
C GLU A 278 7.01 -18.75 -11.91
N VAL A 279 5.94 -19.03 -12.66
CA VAL A 279 5.92 -20.08 -13.70
C VAL A 279 7.01 -19.85 -14.74
N LEU A 280 7.17 -18.62 -15.24
CA LEU A 280 8.24 -18.31 -16.20
C LEU A 280 9.64 -18.54 -15.61
N LYS A 281 9.86 -18.24 -14.33
CA LYS A 281 11.15 -18.51 -13.67
C LYS A 281 11.38 -20.01 -13.53
N GLU A 282 10.38 -20.76 -13.08
CA GLU A 282 10.46 -22.23 -12.96
C GLU A 282 10.75 -22.87 -14.32
N GLU A 283 10.07 -22.45 -15.38
CA GLU A 283 10.34 -22.94 -16.74
C GLU A 283 11.77 -22.64 -17.20
N THR A 284 12.31 -21.45 -16.87
CA THR A 284 13.70 -21.13 -17.21
C THR A 284 14.72 -21.93 -16.42
N ILE A 285 14.43 -22.26 -15.15
CA ILE A 285 15.27 -23.11 -14.31
C ILE A 285 15.22 -24.54 -14.85
N HIS A 286 14.02 -25.07 -15.08
CA HIS A 286 13.82 -26.42 -15.63
C HIS A 286 14.52 -26.59 -16.98
N LYS A 287 14.42 -25.61 -17.89
CA LYS A 287 15.13 -25.64 -19.17
C LYS A 287 16.65 -25.66 -19.01
N LYS A 288 17.19 -24.86 -18.09
CA LYS A 288 18.63 -24.85 -17.78
C LYS A 288 19.10 -26.17 -17.18
N GLU A 289 18.31 -26.79 -16.31
CA GLU A 289 18.61 -28.09 -15.73
C GLU A 289 18.56 -29.21 -16.79
N GLU A 290 17.57 -29.20 -17.69
CA GLU A 290 17.54 -30.13 -18.82
C GLU A 290 18.74 -29.96 -19.75
N ASP A 291 19.08 -28.72 -20.11
CA ASP A 291 20.23 -28.44 -20.97
C ASP A 291 21.54 -28.86 -20.30
N LYS A 292 21.67 -28.65 -18.98
CA LYS A 292 22.80 -29.16 -18.18
C LYS A 292 22.85 -30.69 -18.20
N LYS A 293 21.72 -31.36 -17.98
CA LYS A 293 21.62 -32.83 -18.00
C LYS A 293 21.98 -33.40 -19.37
N ARG A 294 21.49 -32.80 -20.47
CA ARG A 294 21.86 -33.18 -21.84
C ARG A 294 23.36 -32.98 -22.08
N GLY A 295 23.91 -31.86 -21.63
CA GLY A 295 25.35 -31.59 -21.74
C GLY A 295 26.22 -32.60 -20.97
N GLU A 296 25.80 -33.00 -19.78
CA GLU A 296 26.47 -34.05 -18.98
C GLU A 296 26.37 -35.42 -19.65
N GLU A 297 25.22 -35.77 -20.23
CA GLU A 297 25.03 -37.03 -20.95
C GLU A 297 25.89 -37.12 -22.21
N VAL A 298 26.00 -36.03 -22.99
CA VAL A 298 26.89 -35.96 -24.16
C VAL A 298 28.34 -36.16 -23.73
N LYS A 299 28.81 -35.47 -22.68
CA LYS A 299 30.16 -35.66 -22.12
C LYS A 299 30.39 -37.08 -21.64
N MET A 300 29.39 -37.70 -21.00
CA MET A 300 29.47 -39.08 -20.55
C MET A 300 29.60 -40.05 -21.74
N GLN A 301 28.85 -39.82 -22.84
CA GLN A 301 28.96 -40.62 -24.05
C GLN A 301 30.33 -40.46 -24.72
N GLU A 302 30.88 -39.24 -24.79
CA GLU A 302 32.22 -39.01 -25.31
C GLU A 302 33.29 -39.72 -24.48
N ARG A 303 33.21 -39.66 -23.15
CA ARG A 303 34.10 -40.42 -22.24
C ARG A 303 34.02 -41.92 -22.48
N LYS A 304 32.80 -42.47 -22.62
CA LYS A 304 32.60 -43.89 -22.95
C LYS A 304 33.20 -44.25 -24.31
N ARG A 305 33.07 -43.38 -25.31
CA ARG A 305 33.68 -43.60 -26.64
C ARG A 305 35.20 -43.63 -26.56
N LEU A 306 35.82 -42.65 -25.89
CA LEU A 306 37.26 -42.62 -25.68
C LEU A 306 37.75 -43.86 -24.94
N PHE A 307 37.07 -44.25 -23.86
CA PHE A 307 37.40 -45.46 -23.12
C PHE A 307 37.30 -46.72 -23.98
N ASN A 308 36.24 -46.86 -24.79
CA ASN A 308 36.09 -47.99 -25.70
C ASN A 308 37.17 -48.01 -26.78
N THR A 309 37.59 -46.86 -27.31
CA THR A 309 38.71 -46.80 -28.27
C THR A 309 40.04 -47.22 -27.66
N LEU A 310 40.29 -46.82 -26.41
CA LEU A 310 41.48 -47.26 -25.66
C LEU A 310 41.46 -48.77 -25.43
N LYS A 311 40.30 -49.31 -25.04
CA LYS A 311 40.11 -50.74 -24.83
C LYS A 311 40.30 -51.55 -26.11
N ALA A 312 39.68 -51.14 -27.23
CA ALA A 312 39.83 -51.84 -28.51
C ALA A 312 41.29 -51.82 -29.02
N SER A 313 42.00 -50.70 -28.81
CA SER A 313 43.43 -50.60 -29.12
C SER A 313 44.28 -51.54 -28.26
N ALA A 314 43.95 -51.69 -26.98
CA ALA A 314 44.61 -52.62 -26.09
C ALA A 314 44.40 -54.08 -26.52
N GLU A 315 43.19 -54.44 -26.94
CA GLU A 315 42.86 -55.79 -27.43
C GLU A 315 43.66 -56.16 -28.70
N HIS A 316 43.90 -55.20 -29.60
CA HIS A 316 44.67 -55.44 -30.83
C HIS A 316 46.18 -55.53 -30.61
N SER A 317 46.71 -54.69 -29.71
CA SER A 317 48.15 -54.64 -29.41
C SER A 317 48.58 -55.70 -28.41
N GLY A 318 47.62 -56.22 -27.63
CA GLY A 318 47.83 -57.16 -26.51
C GLY A 318 48.63 -56.58 -25.34
N ARG A 319 49.00 -55.30 -25.41
CA ARG A 319 49.65 -54.58 -24.32
C ARG A 319 49.13 -53.14 -24.28
N LEU A 320 48.40 -52.81 -23.22
CA LEU A 320 47.98 -51.43 -22.96
C LEU A 320 49.16 -50.67 -22.34
N GLU A 321 49.87 -49.86 -23.13
CA GLU A 321 50.84 -48.88 -22.62
C GLU A 321 50.20 -47.49 -22.63
N LEU A 322 49.84 -46.96 -21.45
CA LEU A 322 49.47 -45.54 -21.33
C LEU A 322 50.69 -44.74 -20.92
N SER A 323 50.96 -43.62 -21.58
CA SER A 323 52.07 -42.76 -21.19
C SER A 323 51.74 -41.29 -21.32
N GLY A 324 52.37 -40.46 -20.50
CA GLY A 324 52.10 -39.03 -20.50
C GLY A 324 52.82 -38.27 -19.41
N TRP A 325 52.62 -36.96 -19.38
CA TRP A 325 53.07 -36.12 -18.28
C TRP A 325 52.01 -36.07 -17.18
N ILE A 326 52.43 -36.24 -15.94
CA ILE A 326 51.58 -36.16 -14.75
C ILE A 326 52.33 -35.42 -13.65
N SER A 327 51.62 -34.67 -12.81
CA SER A 327 52.21 -34.12 -11.60
C SER A 327 51.91 -35.05 -10.44
N VAL A 328 52.96 -35.43 -9.71
CA VAL A 328 52.90 -36.38 -8.60
C VAL A 328 53.34 -35.69 -7.33
N GLN A 329 52.61 -35.94 -6.26
CA GLN A 329 53.00 -35.62 -4.90
C GLN A 329 53.07 -36.93 -4.11
N THR A 330 54.28 -37.28 -3.71
CA THR A 330 54.57 -38.50 -2.94
C THR A 330 54.29 -38.28 -1.46
N ALA A 331 53.84 -39.34 -0.77
CA ALA A 331 53.72 -39.37 0.68
C ALA A 331 55.00 -38.82 1.36
N GLY A 332 54.82 -37.86 2.27
CA GLY A 332 55.92 -37.21 2.99
C GLY A 332 56.53 -35.99 2.28
N THR A 333 56.09 -35.65 1.07
CA THR A 333 56.51 -34.41 0.38
C THR A 333 55.33 -33.50 0.08
N VAL A 334 55.48 -32.20 0.34
CA VAL A 334 54.44 -31.19 0.02
C VAL A 334 54.59 -30.68 -1.42
N THR A 335 55.70 -31.01 -2.09
CA THR A 335 56.05 -30.48 -3.41
C THR A 335 55.51 -31.37 -4.53
N TRP A 336 54.72 -30.78 -5.43
CA TRP A 336 54.33 -31.40 -6.70
C TRP A 336 55.52 -31.49 -7.65
N ARG A 337 55.72 -32.66 -8.25
CA ARG A 337 56.78 -32.90 -9.24
C ARG A 337 56.18 -33.39 -10.54
N ARG A 338 56.50 -32.72 -11.65
CA ARG A 338 56.11 -33.18 -12.99
C ARG A 338 56.98 -34.38 -13.38
N ARG A 339 56.35 -35.51 -13.69
CA ARG A 339 56.98 -36.78 -14.06
C ARG A 339 56.39 -37.26 -15.38
N TRP A 340 57.23 -37.88 -16.20
CA TRP A 340 56.72 -38.70 -17.29
C TRP A 340 56.29 -40.04 -16.69
N PHE A 341 55.07 -40.49 -16.92
CA PHE A 341 54.62 -41.79 -16.46
C PHE A 341 54.46 -42.74 -17.63
N THR A 342 54.69 -44.02 -17.35
CA THR A 342 54.25 -45.12 -18.22
C THR A 342 53.50 -46.11 -17.36
N PHE A 343 52.31 -46.48 -17.79
CA PHE A 343 51.49 -47.51 -17.19
C PHE A 343 51.65 -48.79 -17.99
N ASP A 344 52.22 -49.79 -17.35
CA ASP A 344 52.20 -51.18 -17.80
C ASP A 344 51.07 -51.93 -17.09
N GLU A 345 50.70 -53.13 -17.57
CA GLU A 345 49.63 -53.98 -17.00
C GLU A 345 49.64 -54.12 -15.47
N LYS A 346 50.82 -54.13 -14.85
CA LYS A 346 51.00 -54.39 -13.42
C LYS A 346 51.62 -53.25 -12.64
N THR A 347 52.20 -52.26 -13.31
CA THR A 347 53.02 -51.24 -12.65
C THR A 347 52.86 -49.89 -13.31
N LEU A 348 52.58 -48.88 -12.50
CA LEU A 348 52.65 -47.47 -12.89
C LEU A 348 54.06 -46.96 -12.55
N LYS A 349 54.84 -46.62 -13.58
CA LYS A 349 56.23 -46.18 -13.47
C LYS A 349 56.33 -44.68 -13.72
N PHE A 350 57.12 -43.97 -12.92
CA PHE A 350 57.38 -42.54 -13.08
C PHE A 350 58.85 -42.29 -13.37
N PHE A 351 59.12 -41.41 -14.33
CA PHE A 351 60.44 -41.02 -14.83
C PHE A 351 60.62 -39.51 -14.70
N LYS A 352 61.86 -39.01 -14.62
CA LYS A 352 62.09 -37.55 -14.59
C LYS A 352 61.79 -36.96 -15.97
N ALA A 353 62.17 -37.67 -17.03
CA ALA A 353 61.92 -37.34 -18.42
C ALA A 353 61.49 -38.57 -19.22
N GLN A 354 60.96 -38.34 -20.43
CA GLN A 354 60.44 -39.38 -21.32
C GLN A 354 61.47 -40.43 -21.76
N ASN A 355 62.74 -40.05 -21.83
CA ASN A 355 63.82 -40.91 -22.34
C ASN A 355 64.71 -41.50 -21.23
N ASP A 356 64.31 -41.36 -19.96
CA ASP A 356 65.10 -41.89 -18.85
C ASP A 356 65.05 -43.42 -18.82
N ALA A 357 66.21 -44.06 -18.61
CA ALA A 357 66.32 -45.52 -18.61
C ALA A 357 65.73 -46.18 -17.35
N SER A 358 65.75 -45.49 -16.21
CA SER A 358 65.33 -46.03 -14.91
C SER A 358 64.17 -45.22 -14.32
N PRO A 359 63.09 -45.89 -13.86
CA PRO A 359 62.02 -45.19 -13.15
C PRO A 359 62.53 -44.65 -11.81
N VAL A 360 62.06 -43.46 -11.44
CA VAL A 360 62.29 -42.82 -10.14
C VAL A 360 61.39 -43.45 -9.08
N ASP A 361 60.13 -43.62 -9.42
CA ASP A 361 59.09 -44.13 -8.54
C ASP A 361 58.29 -45.20 -9.28
N LEU A 362 57.79 -46.20 -8.56
CA LEU A 362 57.04 -47.32 -9.10
C LEU A 362 55.90 -47.66 -8.13
N ILE A 363 54.68 -47.72 -8.66
CA ILE A 363 53.49 -48.16 -7.93
C ILE A 363 53.04 -49.48 -8.55
N VAL A 364 52.94 -50.54 -7.73
CA VAL A 364 52.42 -51.82 -8.18
C VAL A 364 50.90 -51.79 -8.08
N VAL A 365 50.22 -52.12 -9.17
CA VAL A 365 48.75 -52.01 -9.29
C VAL A 365 48.02 -53.04 -8.41
N SER A 366 48.69 -54.11 -7.98
CA SER A 366 48.17 -55.04 -6.97
C SER A 366 48.09 -54.43 -5.58
N ASP A 367 48.92 -53.42 -5.31
CA ASP A 367 49.09 -52.84 -3.98
C ASP A 367 48.20 -51.61 -3.80
N ILE A 368 47.46 -51.22 -4.84
CA ILE A 368 46.48 -50.14 -4.79
C ILE A 368 45.23 -50.64 -4.08
N ARG A 369 44.92 -50.01 -2.94
CA ARG A 369 43.74 -50.25 -2.13
C ARG A 369 42.53 -49.48 -2.66
N ASP A 370 42.73 -48.20 -2.99
CA ASP A 370 41.64 -47.30 -3.37
C ASP A 370 42.13 -46.17 -4.29
N VAL A 371 41.24 -45.66 -5.12
CA VAL A 371 41.47 -44.52 -6.02
C VAL A 371 40.30 -43.55 -5.88
N ARG A 372 40.57 -42.35 -5.33
CA ARG A 372 39.54 -41.35 -5.00
C ARG A 372 39.84 -39.99 -5.62
N ASN A 373 38.80 -39.25 -5.99
CA ASN A 373 38.97 -37.85 -6.43
C ASN A 373 39.34 -36.96 -5.24
N CYS A 374 40.33 -36.09 -5.40
CA CYS A 374 40.60 -35.06 -4.41
C CYS A 374 39.44 -34.05 -4.45
N GLY A 375 38.83 -33.75 -3.29
CA GLY A 375 37.70 -32.81 -3.21
C GLY A 375 36.31 -33.44 -3.08
N GLY A 376 36.23 -34.69 -2.59
CA GLY A 376 34.99 -35.23 -2.07
C GLY A 376 34.48 -34.42 -0.87
N PRO A 377 33.15 -34.40 -0.62
CA PRO A 377 32.53 -33.56 0.42
C PRO A 377 32.92 -33.90 1.86
N SER A 378 33.75 -34.93 2.10
CA SER A 378 34.14 -35.38 3.43
C SER A 378 35.56 -35.00 3.87
N GLU A 379 36.35 -34.32 3.05
CA GLU A 379 37.68 -33.83 3.43
C GLU A 379 37.62 -32.33 3.76
N GLU A 380 37.80 -32.01 5.04
CA GLU A 380 37.67 -30.66 5.61
C GLU A 380 38.83 -29.71 5.28
N GLU A 381 39.86 -30.13 4.52
CA GLU A 381 41.03 -29.30 4.23
C GLU A 381 41.44 -29.25 2.74
N PRO A 382 42.00 -28.12 2.28
CA PRO A 382 41.53 -27.46 1.08
C PRO A 382 42.67 -27.29 0.07
N THR A 383 42.85 -28.27 -0.80
CA THR A 383 43.47 -28.01 -2.10
C THR A 383 42.66 -28.74 -3.16
N PHE A 384 41.55 -28.12 -3.55
CA PHE A 384 40.80 -28.53 -4.74
C PHE A 384 41.66 -28.21 -5.97
N ILE A 385 42.58 -29.11 -6.29
CA ILE A 385 43.31 -29.06 -7.55
C ILE A 385 42.41 -29.75 -8.58
N PRO A 386 41.93 -29.06 -9.63
CA PRO A 386 41.12 -29.68 -10.67
C PRO A 386 41.84 -30.89 -11.26
N ASN A 387 41.13 -31.95 -11.66
CA ASN A 387 41.73 -33.16 -12.26
C ASN A 387 42.77 -33.86 -11.37
N SER A 388 42.68 -33.71 -10.05
CA SER A 388 43.54 -34.42 -9.11
C SER A 388 42.82 -35.56 -8.41
N PHE A 389 43.57 -36.60 -8.09
CA PHE A 389 43.07 -37.80 -7.44
C PHE A 389 44.15 -38.43 -6.57
N VAL A 390 43.71 -39.18 -5.56
CA VAL A 390 44.57 -39.88 -4.62
C VAL A 390 44.53 -41.38 -4.91
N ILE A 391 45.69 -41.99 -4.91
CA ILE A 391 45.86 -43.45 -4.86
C ILE A 391 46.30 -43.79 -3.42
N GLU A 392 45.54 -44.63 -2.75
CA GLU A 392 45.90 -45.20 -1.45
C GLU A 392 46.42 -46.62 -1.65
N GLU A 393 47.64 -46.90 -1.21
CA GLU A 393 48.22 -48.25 -1.22
C GLU A 393 47.88 -49.02 0.06
N VAL A 394 47.93 -50.35 -0.03
CA VAL A 394 47.72 -51.28 1.10
C VAL A 394 48.73 -51.03 2.24
N HIS A 395 49.93 -50.58 1.90
CA HIS A 395 50.99 -50.26 2.87
C HIS A 395 50.82 -48.89 3.56
N GLY A 396 49.71 -48.17 3.28
CA GLY A 396 49.44 -46.86 3.87
C GLY A 396 50.16 -45.69 3.19
N CYS A 397 50.82 -45.94 2.05
CA CYS A 397 51.36 -44.89 1.21
C CYS A 397 50.22 -44.23 0.41
N CYS A 398 50.16 -42.90 0.41
CA CYS A 398 49.21 -42.14 -0.38
C CYS A 398 49.96 -41.36 -1.47
N TRP A 399 49.46 -41.43 -2.70
CA TRP A 399 49.97 -40.67 -3.83
C TRP A 399 48.90 -39.73 -4.34
N SER A 400 49.19 -38.43 -4.33
CA SER A 400 48.30 -37.46 -4.98
C SER A 400 48.82 -37.21 -6.40
N LEU A 401 47.95 -37.41 -7.37
CA LEU A 401 48.23 -37.28 -8.80
C LEU A 401 47.37 -36.16 -9.39
N PHE A 402 47.93 -35.43 -10.33
CA PHE A 402 47.25 -34.36 -11.07
C PHE A 402 47.55 -34.50 -12.56
N THR A 403 46.50 -34.48 -13.38
CA THR A 403 46.61 -34.48 -14.85
C THR A 403 46.17 -33.14 -15.44
N ASP A 404 46.83 -32.73 -16.53
CA ASP A 404 46.51 -31.45 -17.18
C ASP A 404 45.08 -31.43 -17.75
N THR A 405 44.53 -32.59 -18.15
CA THR A 405 43.17 -32.73 -18.69
C THR A 405 42.30 -33.66 -17.85
N GLN A 406 40.98 -33.42 -17.84
CA GLN A 406 40.02 -34.26 -17.14
C GLN A 406 39.93 -35.65 -17.78
N ASP A 407 40.06 -35.75 -19.11
CA ASP A 407 39.98 -37.01 -19.82
C ASP A 407 41.16 -37.92 -19.47
N ALA A 408 42.37 -37.37 -19.32
CA ALA A 408 43.53 -38.11 -18.85
C ALA A 408 43.31 -38.67 -17.43
N MET A 409 42.75 -37.88 -16.53
CA MET A 409 42.40 -38.32 -15.16
C MET A 409 41.44 -39.51 -15.23
N VAL A 410 40.33 -39.35 -15.95
CA VAL A 410 39.27 -40.37 -16.05
C VAL A 410 39.80 -41.66 -16.68
N CYS A 411 40.60 -41.55 -17.75
CA CYS A 411 41.22 -42.72 -18.38
C CYS A 411 42.15 -43.45 -17.40
N LEU A 412 43.03 -42.72 -16.72
CA LEU A 412 43.98 -43.31 -15.78
C LEU A 412 43.27 -43.94 -14.58
N GLN A 413 42.28 -43.28 -14.00
CA GLN A 413 41.46 -43.84 -12.92
C GLN A 413 40.73 -45.10 -13.34
N SER A 414 40.10 -45.10 -14.52
CA SER A 414 39.35 -46.26 -15.01
C SER A 414 40.25 -47.49 -15.12
N VAL A 415 41.48 -47.29 -15.61
CA VAL A 415 42.47 -48.35 -15.76
C VAL A 415 43.05 -48.82 -14.42
N LEU A 416 43.20 -47.93 -13.44
CA LEU A 416 43.67 -48.28 -12.09
C LEU A 416 42.60 -49.03 -11.27
N VAL A 417 41.31 -48.69 -11.47
CA VAL A 417 40.18 -49.27 -10.74
C VAL A 417 39.77 -50.62 -11.30
N ASP A 418 39.78 -50.84 -12.62
CA ASP A 418 39.28 -52.09 -13.22
C ASP A 418 40.27 -53.27 -13.04
N PRO A 419 39.96 -54.26 -12.18
CA PRO A 419 40.83 -55.43 -12.01
C PRO A 419 40.81 -56.37 -13.21
N ASN A 420 39.78 -56.30 -14.05
CA ASN A 420 39.64 -57.19 -15.21
C ASN A 420 40.56 -56.81 -16.38
N LEU A 421 41.01 -55.55 -16.44
CA LEU A 421 42.09 -55.15 -17.35
C LEU A 421 43.45 -55.74 -16.92
N LYS A 422 43.59 -56.23 -15.67
CA LYS A 422 44.81 -56.86 -15.15
C LYS A 422 45.03 -58.29 -15.67
N ALA A 423 44.05 -58.90 -16.34
CA ALA A 423 44.09 -60.31 -16.77
C ALA A 423 44.55 -60.53 -18.23
N PHE A 424 44.83 -59.47 -18.99
CA PHE A 424 45.15 -59.57 -20.42
C PHE A 424 46.66 -59.81 -20.67
N THR A 425 47.23 -60.90 -20.13
CA THR A 425 48.67 -61.21 -20.28
C THR A 425 48.99 -62.05 -21.53
N GLY A 426 48.38 -61.71 -22.68
CA GLY A 426 48.62 -62.41 -23.95
C GLY A 426 49.88 -61.87 -24.64
N LYS A 427 50.85 -62.74 -24.96
CA LYS A 427 52.06 -62.36 -25.72
C LYS A 427 51.68 -61.78 -27.08
N CYS A 428 51.71 -60.46 -27.23
CA CYS A 428 51.54 -59.76 -28.48
C CYS A 428 52.61 -58.66 -28.57
N ASP A 429 53.37 -58.62 -29.67
CA ASP A 429 54.50 -57.69 -29.87
C ASP A 429 54.06 -56.33 -30.47
N GLY A 430 52.82 -55.89 -30.22
CA GLY A 430 52.29 -54.62 -30.73
C GLY A 430 52.39 -53.50 -29.69
N ARG A 431 53.01 -52.37 -30.06
CA ARG A 431 53.06 -51.16 -29.21
C ARG A 431 52.09 -50.11 -29.75
N VAL A 432 51.21 -49.58 -28.90
CA VAL A 432 50.39 -48.39 -29.22
C VAL A 432 50.66 -47.31 -28.19
N ASP A 433 51.39 -46.27 -28.60
CA ASP A 433 51.65 -45.11 -27.76
C ASP A 433 50.45 -44.15 -27.81
N ILE A 434 49.64 -44.12 -26.75
CA ILE A 434 48.65 -43.05 -26.56
C ILE A 434 49.33 -41.91 -25.82
N HIS A 435 49.76 -40.89 -26.57
CA HIS A 435 50.24 -39.65 -25.99
C HIS A 435 49.06 -38.82 -25.49
N LEU A 436 48.89 -38.80 -24.16
CA LEU A 436 48.10 -37.78 -23.49
C LEU A 436 48.81 -36.44 -23.75
N GLY A 437 48.26 -35.66 -24.69
CA GLY A 437 48.95 -34.57 -25.36
C GLY A 437 49.62 -33.56 -24.42
N ARG A 438 50.73 -32.96 -24.90
CA ARG A 438 51.20 -31.69 -24.35
C ARG A 438 50.16 -30.60 -24.66
N PRO A 439 49.76 -29.76 -23.69
CA PRO A 439 48.97 -28.57 -23.98
C PRO A 439 49.69 -27.63 -24.95
#